data_AF-A0A0C9ZJX4-F1
#
_entry.id   AF-A0A0C9ZJX4-F1
#
_cell.length_a   1.000
_cell.length_b   1.000
_cell.length_c   1.000
_cell.angle_alpha   90.00
_cell.angle_beta   90.00
_cell.angle_gamma   90.00
#
_symmetry.space_group_name_H-M   'P 1'
#
loop_
_entity.id
_entity.type
_entity.pdbx_description
1 polymer ?
#
loop_
_entity_poly.entity_id
_entity_poly.type
_entity_poly.pdbx_seq_one_letter_code
_entity_poly.pdbx_strand_id
1 'polypeptide(L)'
;MTVKELLFVPDDSNYLEFLHSILHKHGLTNYQVTEKKHFPLKYIPPKVKGQQISNAIDVDNQNNYREMVKKVSDKAVPVVKVFVNMQQVEKLLWVSQAAGSGSGNDLEHTTDGDMESPTHTKKADLDQHLT
;
A
#
# COMPACT_ATOMS: atom_id res chain seq x y z
N MET A 1 -0.86 14.58 8.04
CA MET A 1 -0.59 14.34 6.60
C MET A 1 0.32 15.45 6.11
N THR A 2 1.53 15.10 5.66
CA THR A 2 2.55 16.07 5.25
C THR A 2 2.38 16.35 3.76
N VAL A 3 2.37 17.64 3.37
CA VAL A 3 2.15 18.06 1.98
C VAL A 3 3.46 18.53 1.39
N LYS A 4 3.86 17.98 0.25
CA LYS A 4 4.98 18.48 -0.53
C LYS A 4 4.60 18.54 -2.01
N GLU A 5 4.91 19.64 -2.66
CA GLU A 5 4.62 19.84 -4.08
C GLU A 5 5.71 19.19 -4.92
N LEU A 6 5.40 18.33 -5.89
CA LEU A 6 6.42 17.70 -6.73
C LEU A 6 6.31 18.28 -8.15
N LEU A 7 7.42 18.83 -8.65
CA LEU A 7 7.56 19.12 -10.07
C LEU A 7 7.98 17.81 -10.75
N PHE A 8 7.05 17.21 -11.49
CA PHE A 8 7.28 15.98 -12.23
C PHE A 8 6.37 15.99 -13.45
N VAL A 9 6.88 15.48 -14.58
CA VAL A 9 6.13 15.38 -15.83
C VAL A 9 5.58 13.95 -15.91
N PRO A 10 4.32 13.71 -15.52
CA PRO A 10 3.77 12.35 -15.53
C PRO A 10 3.50 11.90 -16.97
N ASP A 11 3.84 10.64 -17.26
CA ASP A 11 3.52 9.95 -18.52
C ASP A 11 2.98 8.54 -18.22
N ASP A 12 2.54 7.82 -19.24
CA ASP A 12 1.91 6.51 -19.07
C ASP A 12 2.87 5.37 -18.67
N SER A 13 4.18 5.62 -18.72
CA SER A 13 5.26 4.65 -18.51
C SER A 13 6.11 4.92 -17.26
N ASN A 14 6.08 6.14 -16.72
CA ASN A 14 7.01 6.58 -15.67
C ASN A 14 6.46 6.46 -14.25
N TYR A 15 5.55 5.49 -14.01
CA TYR A 15 4.94 5.27 -12.68
C TYR A 15 5.98 5.03 -11.58
N LEU A 16 6.96 4.16 -11.81
CA LEU A 16 7.99 3.86 -10.82
C LEU A 16 8.91 5.07 -10.57
N GLU A 17 9.26 5.81 -11.62
CA GLU A 17 10.08 7.03 -11.51
C GLU A 17 9.35 8.12 -10.72
N PHE A 18 8.03 8.24 -10.92
CA PHE A 18 7.18 9.12 -10.16
C PHE A 18 7.21 8.75 -8.66
N LEU A 19 7.01 7.47 -8.32
CA LEU A 19 7.10 7.02 -6.92
C LEU A 19 8.49 7.25 -6.31
N HIS A 20 9.56 6.97 -7.06
CA HIS A 20 10.93 7.25 -6.64
C HIS A 20 11.17 8.73 -6.37
N SER A 21 10.68 9.62 -7.25
CA SER A 21 10.81 11.07 -7.12
C SER A 21 10.11 11.60 -5.87
N ILE A 22 8.95 11.02 -5.53
CA ILE A 22 8.25 11.32 -4.27
C ILE A 22 9.11 10.90 -3.09
N LEU A 23 9.62 9.67 -3.05
CA LEU A 23 10.45 9.20 -1.94
C LEU A 23 11.71 10.04 -1.76
N HIS A 24 12.38 10.37 -2.86
CA HIS A 24 13.56 11.22 -2.85
C HIS A 24 13.25 12.60 -2.26
N LYS A 25 12.16 13.24 -2.68
CA LYS A 25 11.72 14.55 -2.16
C LYS A 25 11.34 14.56 -0.67
N HIS A 26 11.05 13.38 -0.13
CA HIS A 26 10.73 13.15 1.26
C HIS A 26 11.89 12.59 2.10
N GLY A 27 13.07 12.35 1.50
CA GLY A 27 14.24 11.81 2.19
C GLY A 27 14.16 10.30 2.47
N LEU A 28 13.28 9.59 1.77
CA LEU A 28 13.01 8.16 1.97
C LEU A 28 13.72 7.28 0.93
N THR A 29 14.98 7.59 0.64
CA THR A 29 15.78 6.89 -0.37
C THR A 29 16.03 5.42 -0.05
N ASN A 30 15.86 5.01 1.20
CA ASN A 30 16.04 3.63 1.66
C ASN A 30 14.82 2.74 1.35
N TYR A 31 13.69 3.31 0.94
CA TYR A 31 12.53 2.55 0.53
C TYR A 31 12.60 2.25 -0.98
N GLN A 32 12.71 0.97 -1.33
CA GLN A 32 12.69 0.54 -2.72
C GLN A 32 11.25 0.34 -3.19
N VAL A 33 10.84 1.09 -4.22
CA VAL A 33 9.56 0.87 -4.92
C VAL A 33 9.74 -0.13 -6.05
N THR A 34 8.75 -1.00 -6.20
CA THR A 34 8.61 -1.92 -7.34
C THR A 34 7.12 -2.00 -7.70
N GLU A 35 6.79 -2.63 -8.83
CA GLU A 35 5.37 -2.84 -9.21
C GLU A 35 4.54 -3.53 -8.12
N LYS A 36 5.17 -4.41 -7.32
CA LYS A 36 4.51 -5.15 -6.22
C LYS A 36 4.69 -4.49 -4.86
N LYS A 37 5.59 -3.52 -4.74
CA LYS A 37 5.93 -2.83 -3.49
C LYS A 37 5.81 -1.33 -3.70
N HIS A 38 4.62 -0.82 -3.43
CA HIS A 38 4.27 0.58 -3.50
C HIS A 38 3.73 1.07 -2.15
N PHE A 39 3.52 2.38 -2.03
CA PHE A 39 2.97 3.01 -0.84
C PHE A 39 1.69 3.76 -1.18
N PRO A 40 0.75 3.90 -0.23
CA PRO A 40 -0.48 4.65 -0.45
C PRO A 40 -0.18 6.12 -0.76
N LEU A 41 -0.69 6.60 -1.88
CA LEU A 41 -0.54 7.98 -2.33
C LEU A 41 -1.91 8.58 -2.67
N LYS A 42 -2.10 9.85 -2.33
CA LYS A 42 -3.27 10.61 -2.76
C LYS A 42 -2.85 11.81 -3.60
N TYR A 43 -3.36 11.88 -4.83
CA TYR A 43 -3.22 13.05 -5.67
C TYR A 43 -4.45 13.95 -5.53
N ILE A 44 -4.25 15.26 -5.39
CA ILE A 44 -5.34 16.23 -5.43
C ILE A 44 -5.12 17.11 -6.65
N PRO A 45 -6.00 17.03 -7.66
CA PRO A 45 -5.92 17.88 -8.82
C PRO A 45 -5.93 19.37 -8.43
N PRO A 46 -5.12 20.22 -9.10
CA PRO A 46 -5.20 21.65 -8.92
C PRO A 46 -6.63 22.16 -9.12
N LYS A 47 -7.07 23.02 -8.20
CA LYS A 47 -8.34 23.73 -8.31
C LYS A 47 -8.17 24.84 -9.34
N VAL A 48 -8.91 24.75 -10.45
CA VAL A 48 -9.06 25.85 -11.39
C VAL A 48 -10.21 26.73 -10.88
N LYS A 49 -10.06 28.07 -10.93
CA LYS A 49 -11.11 28.99 -10.50
C LYS A 49 -12.42 28.68 -11.24
N GLY A 50 -13.51 28.52 -10.51
CA GLY A 50 -14.83 28.19 -11.05
C GLY A 50 -15.13 26.68 -11.18
N GLN A 51 -14.19 25.79 -10.85
CA GLN A 51 -14.40 24.35 -10.89
C GLN A 51 -14.73 23.79 -9.50
N GLN A 52 -15.69 22.85 -9.43
CA GLN A 52 -16.02 22.10 -8.23
C GLN A 52 -14.77 21.38 -7.68
N ILE A 53 -14.69 21.26 -6.35
CA ILE A 53 -13.59 20.55 -5.67
C ILE A 53 -13.46 19.16 -6.30
N SER A 54 -12.35 18.93 -6.99
CA SER A 54 -12.04 17.61 -7.54
C SER A 54 -11.70 16.68 -6.38
N ASN A 55 -12.31 15.50 -6.34
CA ASN A 55 -11.97 14.47 -5.37
C ASN A 55 -10.49 14.07 -5.53
N ALA A 56 -9.87 13.71 -4.41
CA ALA A 56 -8.55 13.11 -4.42
C ALA A 56 -8.61 11.78 -5.20
N ILE A 57 -7.52 11.46 -5.90
CA ILE A 57 -7.32 10.17 -6.56
C ILE A 57 -6.37 9.37 -5.69
N ASP A 58 -6.79 8.18 -5.30
CA ASP A 58 -5.89 7.18 -4.70
C ASP A 58 -4.99 6.62 -5.80
N VAL A 59 -3.68 6.84 -5.70
CA VAL A 59 -2.68 6.41 -6.68
C VAL A 59 -1.90 5.25 -6.06
N ASP A 60 -2.53 4.09 -6.00
CA ASP A 60 -1.97 2.86 -5.41
C ASP A 60 -1.44 1.89 -6.46
N ASN A 61 -1.78 2.06 -7.73
CA ASN A 61 -1.39 1.18 -8.82
C ASN A 61 -1.21 1.96 -10.15
N GLN A 62 -0.68 1.28 -11.17
CA GLN A 62 -0.42 1.88 -12.49
C GLN A 62 -1.69 2.35 -13.21
N ASN A 63 -2.83 1.67 -13.03
CA ASN A 63 -4.08 2.06 -13.66
C ASN A 63 -4.59 3.39 -13.10
N ASN A 64 -4.57 3.56 -11.78
CA ASN A 64 -4.93 4.81 -11.12
C ASN A 64 -3.92 5.92 -11.45
N TYR A 65 -2.64 5.57 -11.62
CA TYR A 65 -1.62 6.50 -12.10
C TYR A 65 -1.94 7.02 -13.52
N ARG A 66 -2.37 6.17 -14.44
CA ARG A 66 -2.83 6.60 -15.78
C ARG A 66 -4.04 7.53 -15.70
N GLU A 67 -4.97 7.29 -14.77
CA GLU A 67 -6.08 8.23 -14.54
C GLU A 67 -5.60 9.59 -14.04
N MET A 68 -4.57 9.60 -13.19
CA MET A 68 -3.90 10.83 -12.76
C MET A 68 -3.26 11.56 -13.95
N VAL A 69 -2.47 10.85 -14.78
CA VAL A 69 -1.82 11.39 -15.98
C VAL A 69 -2.85 12.05 -16.90
N LYS A 70 -3.97 11.37 -17.19
CA LYS A 70 -5.06 11.93 -18.02
C LYS A 70 -5.59 13.25 -17.45
N LYS A 71 -5.90 13.31 -16.15
CA LYS A 71 -6.39 14.56 -15.53
C LYS A 71 -5.37 15.68 -15.51
N VAL A 72 -4.08 15.37 -15.50
CA VAL A 72 -3.01 16.36 -15.57
C VAL A 72 -2.88 16.91 -17.00
N SER A 73 -2.92 16.01 -18.00
CA SER A 73 -2.90 16.35 -19.43
C SER A 73 -4.10 17.20 -19.85
N ASP A 74 -5.32 16.83 -19.43
CA ASP A 74 -6.55 17.58 -19.73
C ASP A 74 -6.50 19.03 -19.24
N LYS A 75 -5.75 19.28 -18.16
CA LYS A 75 -5.61 20.60 -17.55
C LYS A 75 -4.35 21.35 -18.01
N ALA A 76 -3.54 20.75 -18.88
CA ALA A 76 -2.25 21.27 -19.34
C ALA A 76 -1.33 21.73 -18.18
N VAL A 77 -1.34 21.00 -17.06
CA VAL A 77 -0.56 21.37 -15.87
C VAL A 77 0.74 20.57 -15.85
N PRO A 78 1.93 21.20 -15.93
CA PRO A 78 3.20 20.47 -15.86
C PRO A 78 3.61 20.08 -14.43
N VAL A 79 2.83 20.47 -13.41
CA VAL A 79 3.15 20.37 -11.98
C VAL A 79 2.08 19.60 -11.21
N VAL A 80 2.50 18.53 -10.52
CA VAL A 80 1.59 17.66 -9.78
C VAL A 80 1.74 17.92 -8.28
N LYS A 81 0.68 18.40 -7.64
CA LYS A 81 0.64 18.51 -6.17
C LYS A 81 0.21 17.17 -5.56
N VAL A 82 1.16 16.44 -5.01
CA VAL A 82 0.94 15.12 -4.39
C VAL A 82 0.90 15.22 -2.88
N PHE A 83 0.14 14.31 -2.26
CA PHE A 83 0.06 14.22 -0.82
C PHE A 83 0.41 12.81 -0.39
N VAL A 84 1.44 12.70 0.45
CA VAL A 84 1.95 11.41 0.91
C VAL A 84 1.53 11.20 2.37
N ASN A 85 0.93 10.06 2.65
CA ASN A 85 0.69 9.65 4.03
C ASN A 85 1.97 9.06 4.64
N MET A 86 2.82 9.93 5.19
CA MET A 86 4.13 9.54 5.75
C MET A 86 4.04 8.47 6.85
N GLN A 87 2.96 8.47 7.66
CA GLN A 87 2.80 7.49 8.75
C GLN A 87 2.76 6.05 8.24
N GLN A 88 2.18 5.83 7.06
CA GLN A 88 2.14 4.49 6.47
C GLN A 88 3.47 4.11 5.83
N VAL A 89 4.19 5.07 5.23
CA VAL A 89 5.50 4.80 4.63
C VAL A 89 6.56 4.51 5.70
N GLU A 90 6.54 5.25 6.81
CA GLU A 90 7.41 5.00 7.97
C GLU A 90 7.12 3.63 8.60
N LYS A 91 5.85 3.26 8.75
CA LYS A 91 5.46 1.92 9.22
C LYS A 91 5.98 0.81 8.28
N LEU A 92 5.88 1.02 6.96
CA LEU A 92 6.40 0.06 5.98
C LEU A 92 7.92 -0.06 6.04
N LEU A 93 8.63 1.04 6.31
CA LEU A 93 10.09 1.05 6.46
C LEU A 93 10.51 0.30 7.72
N TRP A 94 9.82 0.50 8.85
CA TRP A 94 10.09 -0.21 10.11
C TRP A 94 9.87 -1.72 9.99
N VAL A 95 8.75 -2.14 9.39
CA VAL A 95 8.46 -3.57 9.18
C VAL A 95 9.51 -4.22 8.26
N SER A 96 9.97 -3.51 7.24
CA SER A 96 11.01 -4.01 6.33
C SER A 96 12.37 -4.19 7.02
N GLN A 97 12.69 -3.36 8.03
CA GLN A 97 13.94 -3.48 8.80
C GLN A 97 13.87 -4.60 9.84
N ALA A 98 12.73 -4.77 10.51
CA ALA A 98 12.53 -5.84 11.49
C ALA A 98 12.62 -7.26 10.88
N ALA A 99 12.16 -7.43 9.64
CA ALA A 99 12.24 -8.72 8.93
C ALA A 99 13.64 -9.04 8.38
N GLY A 100 14.56 -8.06 8.34
CA GLY A 100 15.93 -8.23 7.86
C GLY A 100 16.96 -8.52 8.96
N SER A 101 16.60 -8.32 10.23
CA SER A 101 17.40 -8.77 11.37
C SER A 101 17.00 -10.19 11.74
N GLY A 102 17.64 -11.16 11.09
CA GLY A 102 17.72 -12.51 11.63
C GLY A 102 18.39 -12.46 13.01
N SER A 103 17.58 -12.45 14.05
CA SER A 103 17.95 -12.99 15.35
C SER A 103 16.82 -13.91 15.73
N GLY A 104 17.09 -15.21 15.67
CA GLY A 104 16.19 -16.23 16.19
C GLY A 104 16.06 -16.00 17.68
N ASN A 105 14.92 -15.45 18.09
CA ASN A 105 14.53 -15.42 19.48
C ASN A 105 13.30 -16.34 19.53
N ASP A 106 13.61 -17.62 19.66
CA ASP A 106 12.72 -18.61 20.26
C ASP A 106 12.30 -18.07 21.63
N LEU A 107 11.02 -17.73 21.77
CA LEU A 107 10.41 -17.40 23.06
C LEU A 107 9.03 -18.04 23.09
N GLU A 108 9.12 -19.35 23.33
CA GLU A 108 8.30 -20.14 24.25
C GLU A 108 6.88 -19.64 24.49
N HIS A 109 5.96 -20.42 23.92
CA HIS A 109 4.56 -20.45 24.29
C HIS A 109 4.40 -21.14 25.65
N THR A 110 4.36 -20.37 26.72
CA THR A 110 3.85 -20.80 28.03
C THR A 110 2.91 -19.69 28.50
N THR A 111 1.66 -19.95 28.87
CA THR A 111 1.30 -20.75 30.04
C THR A 111 -0.23 -20.94 30.05
N ASP A 112 -0.64 -22.19 30.27
CA ASP A 112 -1.81 -22.74 30.97
C ASP A 112 -3.22 -22.19 30.66
N GLY A 113 -4.25 -22.99 30.45
CA GLY A 113 -4.45 -24.40 30.78
C GLY A 113 -5.84 -24.55 31.38
N ASP A 114 -6.87 -24.63 30.53
CA ASP A 114 -8.19 -25.07 30.94
C ASP A 114 -8.46 -26.43 30.29
N MET A 115 -8.43 -27.46 31.15
CA MET A 115 -9.12 -28.73 30.94
C MET A 115 -10.54 -28.41 30.44
N GLU A 116 -11.10 -29.08 29.43
CA GLU A 116 -11.72 -30.38 29.60
C GLU A 116 -11.81 -31.10 28.23
N SER A 117 -11.23 -32.30 28.16
CA SER A 117 -11.74 -33.39 27.32
C SER A 117 -12.66 -34.26 28.22
N PRO A 118 -13.50 -35.21 27.75
CA PRO A 118 -13.46 -35.85 26.42
C PRO A 118 -14.84 -36.23 25.84
N THR A 119 -14.91 -36.52 24.53
CA THR A 119 -15.54 -37.77 24.10
C THR A 119 -15.09 -38.22 22.71
N HIS A 120 -14.53 -39.42 22.69
CA HIS A 120 -14.36 -40.30 21.54
C HIS A 120 -15.74 -40.51 20.87
N THR A 121 -15.88 -40.65 19.55
CA THR A 121 -15.41 -41.81 18.78
C THR A 121 -15.45 -41.56 17.26
N LYS A 122 -14.45 -42.12 16.57
CA LYS A 122 -14.48 -42.42 15.13
C LYS A 122 -15.47 -43.56 14.88
N LYS A 123 -16.20 -43.56 13.75
CA LYS A 123 -16.04 -44.53 12.65
C LYS A 123 -17.10 -44.35 11.55
N ALA A 124 -16.65 -44.61 10.33
CA ALA A 124 -17.43 -44.82 9.13
C ALA A 124 -18.43 -45.98 9.29
N ASP A 125 -19.55 -45.93 8.57
CA ASP A 125 -19.87 -46.97 7.58
C ASP A 125 -21.00 -46.52 6.65
N LEU A 126 -20.80 -46.80 5.37
CA LEU A 126 -21.75 -46.68 4.28
C LEU A 126 -22.30 -48.09 4.06
N ASP A 127 -23.58 -48.33 4.34
CA ASP A 127 -24.28 -49.43 3.67
C ASP A 127 -25.78 -49.14 3.54
N GLN A 128 -26.21 -49.10 2.28
CA GLN A 128 -27.61 -49.26 1.91
C GLN A 128 -27.85 -50.75 1.69
N HIS A 129 -28.77 -51.35 2.45
CA HIS A 129 -29.54 -52.46 1.90
C HIS A 129 -30.93 -52.60 2.51
N LEU A 130 -31.88 -52.76 1.58
CA LEU A 130 -33.29 -53.15 1.72
C LEU A 130 -33.55 -54.20 2.81
N THR A 131 -34.69 -54.07 3.50
CA THR A 131 -35.85 -54.96 3.30
C THR A 131 -37.14 -54.21 3.63
#